data_AF-A0A368BPM8-F1
#
_entry.id   AF-A0A368BPM8-F1
#
_cell.length_a   1.000
_cell.length_b   1.000
_cell.length_c   1.000
_cell.angle_alpha   90.00
_cell.angle_beta   90.00
_cell.angle_gamma   90.00
#
_symmetry.space_group_name_H-M   'P 1'
#
loop_
_entity.id
_entity.type
_entity.pdbx_description
1 polymer ?
#
loop_
_entity_poly.entity_id
_entity_poly.type
_entity_poly.pdbx_seq_one_letter_code
_entity_poly.pdbx_strand_id
1 'polypeptide(L)'
;MRKLLFILFLVQFFLHPNNFDLINSKKNVFESGLVLVQLKNGLHFLEEEEEVQKELVIAIHGGGTLGYEWVYPLNQLNSERARVAFFRWNPISATCAHDELRYLKSFLDNTSSQYEKITILGHSLGGILLARLIEDLEINKPLEAHIIASPLKGIEPTNSLCDYQPPVKVSNNIVLYEWRTQKNLDGIFMALPYDPQIVEIENSNVTRLPEKYKENKLGHNWSISWVVDKISD
;
A
#
# COMPACT_ATOMS: atom_id res chain seq x y z
N MET A 1 -14.52 12.13 66.16
CA MET A 1 -14.14 12.79 64.90
C MET A 1 -13.28 11.84 64.08
N ARG A 2 -13.82 11.22 63.04
CA ARG A 2 -13.10 10.24 62.19
C ARG A 2 -12.99 10.87 60.81
N LYS A 3 -11.80 11.41 60.48
CA LYS A 3 -11.53 12.02 59.17
C LYS A 3 -11.49 10.90 58.12
N LEU A 4 -12.44 10.93 57.20
CA LEU A 4 -12.45 10.06 56.02
C LEU A 4 -11.45 10.64 55.01
N LEU A 5 -10.35 9.93 54.76
CA LEU A 5 -9.36 10.30 53.77
C LEU A 5 -9.85 9.77 52.41
N PHE A 6 -10.38 10.66 51.56
CA PHE A 6 -10.69 10.33 50.17
C PHE A 6 -9.37 10.29 49.38
N ILE A 7 -8.92 9.09 49.01
CA ILE A 7 -7.83 8.91 48.06
C ILE A 7 -8.45 8.98 46.66
N LEU A 8 -8.18 10.08 45.95
CA LEU A 8 -8.57 10.27 44.56
C LEU A 8 -7.61 9.44 43.69
N PHE A 9 -8.07 8.30 43.15
CA PHE A 9 -7.33 7.55 42.14
C PHE A 9 -7.40 8.32 40.82
N LEU A 10 -6.33 9.06 40.49
CA LEU A 10 -6.11 9.56 39.14
C LEU A 10 -5.76 8.36 38.24
N VAL A 11 -6.75 7.89 37.48
CA VAL A 11 -6.51 6.96 36.37
C VAL A 11 -5.85 7.77 35.25
N GLN A 12 -4.53 7.65 35.12
CA GLN A 12 -3.83 8.12 33.93
C GLN A 12 -4.22 7.21 32.76
N PHE A 13 -5.11 7.70 31.91
CA PHE A 13 -5.29 7.11 30.57
C PHE A 13 -4.01 7.39 29.78
N PHE A 14 -3.13 6.39 29.69
CA PHE A 14 -2.04 6.42 28.73
C PHE A 14 -2.65 6.19 27.34
N LEU A 15 -2.94 7.30 26.63
CA LEU A 15 -3.19 7.25 25.20
C LEU A 15 -1.93 6.67 24.55
N HIS A 16 -2.04 5.47 23.98
CA HIS A 16 -0.97 4.94 23.14
C HIS A 16 -0.99 5.76 21.86
N PRO A 17 0.15 6.35 21.43
CA PRO A 17 0.20 7.10 20.18
C PRO A 17 -0.18 6.15 19.03
N ASN A 18 -0.97 6.65 18.08
CA ASN A 18 -1.27 5.88 16.89
C ASN A 18 0.00 5.73 16.02
N ASN A 19 -0.07 4.92 14.96
CA ASN A 19 1.13 4.67 14.16
C ASN A 19 1.60 5.93 13.43
N PHE A 20 0.71 6.81 12.98
CA PHE A 20 1.12 8.09 12.37
C PHE A 20 1.88 8.99 13.36
N ASP A 21 1.41 9.14 14.59
CA ASP A 21 2.12 9.87 15.64
C ASP A 21 3.52 9.27 15.88
N LEU A 22 3.61 7.94 15.89
CA LEU A 22 4.88 7.25 16.08
C LEU A 22 5.83 7.42 14.89
N ILE A 23 5.32 7.36 13.65
CA ILE A 23 6.06 7.57 12.40
C ILE A 23 6.60 9.01 12.36
N ASN A 24 5.76 9.98 12.69
CA ASN A 24 6.06 11.42 12.58
C ASN A 24 6.92 11.95 13.73
N SER A 25 6.96 11.24 14.86
CA SER A 25 7.85 11.58 15.99
C SER A 25 9.30 11.07 15.84
N LYS A 26 9.61 10.26 14.82
CA LYS A 26 10.98 9.77 14.60
C LYS A 26 11.89 10.86 14.04
N LYS A 27 13.20 10.69 14.24
CA LYS A 27 14.19 11.70 13.88
C LYS A 27 14.42 11.83 12.37
N ASN A 28 14.16 10.77 11.62
CA ASN A 28 14.38 10.72 10.19
C ASN A 28 13.51 9.63 9.54
N VAL A 29 13.40 9.70 8.22
CA VAL A 29 12.56 8.80 7.40
C VAL A 29 12.93 7.32 7.52
N PHE A 30 14.19 6.99 7.83
CA PHE A 30 14.60 5.59 8.01
C PHE A 30 14.05 5.03 9.32
N GLU A 31 14.17 5.78 10.42
CA GLU A 31 13.56 5.41 11.71
C GLU A 31 12.03 5.37 11.60
N SER A 32 11.41 6.30 10.88
CA SER A 32 9.97 6.28 10.59
C SER A 32 9.56 5.02 9.82
N GLY A 33 10.32 4.64 8.79
CA GLY A 33 10.07 3.43 8.01
C GLY A 33 10.15 2.14 8.83
N LEU A 34 11.05 2.10 9.82
CA LEU A 34 11.17 0.95 10.73
C LEU A 34 9.88 0.69 11.52
N VAL A 35 9.10 1.71 11.85
CA VAL A 35 7.79 1.55 12.51
C VAL A 35 6.87 0.68 11.65
N LEU A 36 6.81 0.94 10.34
CA LEU A 36 5.96 0.20 9.40
C LEU A 36 6.39 -1.25 9.25
N VAL A 37 7.70 -1.52 9.08
CA VAL A 37 8.17 -2.88 8.82
C VAL A 37 8.21 -3.76 10.08
N GLN A 38 8.17 -3.16 11.27
CA GLN A 38 8.05 -3.85 12.56
C GLN A 38 6.62 -4.30 12.89
N LEU A 39 5.61 -3.80 12.16
CA LEU A 39 4.26 -4.31 12.25
C LEU A 39 4.24 -5.81 11.95
N LYS A 40 3.33 -6.55 12.60
CA LYS A 40 3.09 -7.96 12.27
C LYS A 40 2.44 -8.06 10.89
N ASN A 41 2.53 -9.21 10.23
CA ASN A 41 1.78 -9.42 9.00
C ASN A 41 0.27 -9.22 9.22
N GLY A 42 -0.40 -8.55 8.28
CA GLY A 42 -1.81 -8.16 8.36
C GLY A 42 -2.04 -6.70 7.95
N LEU A 43 -3.31 -6.29 7.97
CA LEU A 43 -3.72 -4.90 7.73
C LEU A 43 -3.68 -4.12 9.04
N HIS A 44 -3.02 -2.97 9.03
CA HIS A 44 -2.93 -2.06 10.18
C HIS A 44 -3.42 -0.69 9.78
N PHE A 45 -4.49 -0.23 10.43
CA PHE A 45 -4.85 1.18 10.37
C PHE A 45 -3.77 2.01 11.07
N LEU A 46 -3.40 3.13 10.45
CA LEU A 46 -2.32 3.98 10.95
C LEU A 46 -2.80 5.04 11.96
N GLU A 47 -4.11 5.23 12.02
CA GLU A 47 -4.84 6.10 12.95
C GLU A 47 -6.12 5.40 13.44
N GLU A 48 -6.71 6.00 14.47
CA GLU A 48 -8.00 5.56 15.02
C GLU A 48 -9.14 5.82 14.02
N GLU A 49 -10.26 5.13 14.23
CA GLU A 49 -11.46 5.33 13.42
C GLU A 49 -12.20 6.61 13.82
N GLU A 50 -12.59 7.40 12.82
CA GLU A 50 -13.44 8.57 13.00
C GLU A 50 -14.65 8.51 12.07
N GLU A 51 -15.82 8.98 12.53
CA GLU A 51 -17.07 8.91 11.76
C GLU A 51 -17.01 9.66 10.41
N VAL A 52 -16.14 10.68 10.34
CA VAL A 52 -15.91 11.51 9.16
C VAL A 52 -15.13 10.78 8.05
N GLN A 53 -14.42 9.69 8.39
CA GLN A 53 -13.68 8.90 7.43
C GLN A 53 -14.65 8.11 6.54
N LYS A 54 -14.79 8.52 5.29
CA LYS A 54 -15.64 7.87 4.26
C LYS A 54 -14.84 7.23 3.15
N GLU A 55 -13.53 7.37 3.17
CA GLU A 55 -12.62 6.86 2.16
C GLU A 55 -11.61 5.93 2.84
N LEU A 56 -11.25 4.85 2.15
CA LEU A 56 -10.27 3.88 2.62
C LEU A 56 -9.06 3.90 1.69
N VAL A 57 -7.87 4.00 2.28
CA VAL A 57 -6.61 3.87 1.57
C VAL A 57 -5.85 2.66 2.11
N ILE A 58 -5.45 1.74 1.25
CA ILE A 58 -4.62 0.58 1.63
C ILE A 58 -3.31 0.63 0.86
N ALA A 59 -2.18 0.71 1.57
CA ALA A 59 -0.84 0.64 1.00
C ALA A 59 -0.25 -0.76 1.18
N ILE A 60 0.21 -1.36 0.08
CA ILE A 60 0.81 -2.71 0.03
C ILE A 60 2.28 -2.57 -0.38
N HIS A 61 3.18 -2.89 0.53
CA HIS A 61 4.61 -2.74 0.30
C HIS A 61 5.22 -3.80 -0.63
N GLY A 62 6.39 -3.50 -1.17
CA GLY A 62 7.18 -4.39 -2.02
C GLY A 62 8.11 -5.37 -1.29
N GLY A 63 8.91 -6.10 -2.06
CA GLY A 63 9.96 -7.00 -1.57
C GLY A 63 11.11 -6.25 -0.92
N GLY A 64 11.61 -6.74 0.23
CA GLY A 64 12.81 -6.19 0.87
C GLY A 64 12.68 -4.74 1.35
N THR A 65 11.46 -4.24 1.54
CA THR A 65 11.19 -2.88 2.02
C THR A 65 11.82 -2.62 3.39
N LEU A 66 12.30 -1.40 3.61
CA LEU A 66 12.64 -0.86 4.93
C LEU A 66 11.62 0.19 5.40
N GLY A 67 10.52 0.35 4.66
CA GLY A 67 9.39 1.21 4.97
C GLY A 67 9.58 2.71 4.70
N TYR A 68 10.81 3.20 4.56
CA TYR A 68 11.08 4.64 4.42
C TYR A 68 10.48 5.23 3.14
N GLU A 69 10.35 4.43 2.08
CA GLU A 69 9.74 4.84 0.82
C GLU A 69 8.24 5.12 0.95
N TRP A 70 7.59 4.60 2.00
CA TRP A 70 6.16 4.79 2.28
C TRP A 70 5.86 5.93 3.26
N VAL A 71 6.86 6.44 3.99
CA VAL A 71 6.65 7.46 5.03
C VAL A 71 6.01 8.73 4.48
N TYR A 72 6.57 9.28 3.41
CA TYR A 72 6.00 10.47 2.76
C TYR A 72 4.66 10.16 2.07
N PRO A 73 4.56 9.12 1.22
CA PRO A 73 3.29 8.73 0.58
C PRO A 73 2.13 8.56 1.56
N LEU A 74 2.33 7.85 2.68
CA LEU A 74 1.26 7.59 3.64
C LEU A 74 0.78 8.87 4.34
N ASN A 75 1.70 9.77 4.69
CA ASN A 75 1.33 11.07 5.25
C ASN A 75 0.57 11.94 4.24
N GLN A 76 0.95 11.90 2.96
CA GLN A 76 0.28 12.67 1.91
C GLN A 76 -1.11 12.12 1.57
N LEU A 77 -1.32 10.81 1.71
CA LEU A 77 -2.63 10.16 1.56
C LEU A 77 -3.54 10.34 2.78
N ASN A 78 -2.98 10.75 3.93
CA ASN A 78 -3.76 10.93 5.15
C ASN A 78 -4.60 12.22 5.07
N SER A 79 -5.89 12.11 5.34
CA SER A 79 -6.80 13.27 5.40
C SER A 79 -7.96 12.96 6.33
N GLU A 80 -8.70 13.99 6.77
CA GLU A 80 -9.86 13.82 7.65
C GLU A 80 -10.90 12.82 7.10
N ARG A 81 -11.02 12.70 5.77
CA ARG A 81 -11.97 11.78 5.13
C ARG A 81 -11.37 10.40 4.82
N ALA A 82 -10.05 10.27 4.78
CA ALA A 82 -9.38 9.06 4.31
C ALA A 82 -8.73 8.32 5.47
N ARG A 83 -9.25 7.13 5.78
CA ARG A 83 -8.63 6.23 6.73
C ARG A 83 -7.51 5.45 6.04
N VAL A 84 -6.28 5.65 6.48
CA VAL A 84 -5.10 5.01 5.87
C VAL A 84 -4.71 3.73 6.61
N ALA A 85 -4.51 2.66 5.85
CA ALA A 85 -4.01 1.38 6.31
C ALA A 85 -2.74 0.96 5.57
N PHE A 86 -1.83 0.31 6.29
CA PHE A 86 -0.64 -0.32 5.75
C PHE A 86 -0.78 -1.85 5.86
N PHE A 87 -0.67 -2.55 4.72
CA PHE A 87 -0.72 -3.99 4.66
C PHE A 87 0.70 -4.57 4.70
N ARG A 88 1.06 -5.11 5.86
CA ARG A 88 2.33 -5.80 6.07
C ARG A 88 2.18 -7.26 5.65
N TRP A 89 3.07 -7.75 4.80
CA TRP A 89 3.07 -9.14 4.36
C TRP A 89 4.46 -9.67 4.10
N ASN A 90 4.60 -10.98 3.84
CA ASN A 90 5.87 -11.56 3.45
C ASN A 90 5.90 -11.86 1.93
N PRO A 91 6.59 -11.05 1.11
CA PRO A 91 6.62 -11.24 -0.34
C PRO A 91 7.35 -12.50 -0.79
N ILE A 92 8.20 -13.06 0.07
CA ILE A 92 8.92 -14.31 -0.17
C ILE A 92 8.27 -15.38 0.70
N SER A 93 7.23 -16.02 0.17
CA SER A 93 6.49 -17.09 0.84
C SER A 93 6.26 -18.27 -0.08
N ALA A 94 6.39 -19.49 0.47
CA ALA A 94 6.03 -20.73 -0.21
C ALA A 94 4.51 -20.85 -0.47
N THR A 95 3.70 -20.05 0.22
CA THR A 95 2.24 -20.02 0.02
C THR A 95 1.83 -19.23 -1.21
N CYS A 96 2.76 -18.65 -1.96
CA CYS A 96 2.45 -17.85 -3.15
C CYS A 96 1.36 -16.81 -2.85
N ALA A 97 1.46 -16.14 -1.71
CA ALA A 97 0.55 -15.10 -1.24
C ALA A 97 -0.95 -15.49 -1.11
N HIS A 98 -1.29 -16.79 -1.09
CA HIS A 98 -2.69 -17.22 -1.04
C HIS A 98 -3.42 -16.77 0.24
N ASP A 99 -2.73 -16.78 1.39
CA ASP A 99 -3.34 -16.38 2.66
C ASP A 99 -3.54 -14.86 2.73
N GLU A 100 -2.59 -14.08 2.20
CA GLU A 100 -2.69 -12.64 2.06
C GLU A 100 -3.85 -12.22 1.15
N LEU A 101 -4.00 -12.89 0.00
CA LEU A 101 -5.11 -12.68 -0.92
C LEU A 101 -6.45 -12.99 -0.26
N ARG A 102 -6.55 -14.14 0.42
CA ARG A 102 -7.77 -14.53 1.16
C ARG A 102 -8.11 -13.51 2.23
N TYR A 103 -7.11 -13.04 2.97
CA TYR A 103 -7.29 -12.03 4.01
C TYR A 103 -7.82 -10.71 3.43
N LEU A 104 -7.16 -10.17 2.40
CA LEU A 104 -7.55 -8.91 1.78
C LEU A 104 -8.94 -8.97 1.15
N LYS A 105 -9.26 -10.06 0.44
CA LYS A 105 -10.60 -10.28 -0.12
C LYS A 105 -11.66 -10.31 0.97
N SER A 106 -11.46 -11.13 2.00
CA SER A 106 -12.39 -11.20 3.15
C SER A 106 -12.55 -9.85 3.84
N PHE A 107 -11.46 -9.10 4.03
CA PHE A 107 -11.52 -7.76 4.61
C PHE A 107 -12.38 -6.81 3.75
N LEU A 108 -12.16 -6.77 2.43
CA LEU A 108 -12.91 -5.93 1.51
C LEU A 108 -14.38 -6.33 1.43
N ASP A 109 -14.70 -7.63 1.41
CA ASP A 109 -16.07 -8.14 1.41
C ASP A 109 -16.85 -7.66 2.64
N ASN A 110 -16.20 -7.59 3.80
CA ASN A 110 -16.83 -7.22 5.06
C ASN A 110 -16.89 -5.70 5.31
N THR A 111 -15.98 -4.92 4.72
CA THR A 111 -15.80 -3.50 5.09
C THR A 111 -16.11 -2.51 3.97
N SER A 112 -16.09 -2.94 2.70
CA SER A 112 -16.23 -2.02 1.56
C SER A 112 -17.51 -1.20 1.59
N SER A 113 -18.62 -1.75 2.12
CA SER A 113 -19.90 -1.06 2.21
C SER A 113 -19.87 0.20 3.09
N GLN A 114 -18.92 0.30 4.03
CA GLN A 114 -18.74 1.41 4.97
C GLN A 114 -18.10 2.63 4.29
N TYR A 115 -17.42 2.43 3.17
CA TYR A 115 -16.70 3.48 2.45
C TYR A 115 -17.42 3.87 1.15
N GLU A 116 -17.26 5.14 0.78
CA GLU A 116 -17.72 5.72 -0.48
C GLU A 116 -16.73 5.42 -1.61
N LYS A 117 -15.43 5.44 -1.28
CA LYS A 117 -14.32 5.17 -2.20
C LYS A 117 -13.25 4.33 -1.51
N ILE A 118 -12.65 3.39 -2.26
CA ILE A 118 -11.50 2.60 -1.81
C ILE A 118 -10.36 2.81 -2.79
N THR A 119 -9.18 3.12 -2.27
CA THR A 119 -7.94 3.27 -3.04
C THR A 119 -6.92 2.27 -2.51
N ILE A 120 -6.38 1.40 -3.38
CA ILE A 120 -5.34 0.45 -3.00
C ILE A 120 -4.10 0.72 -3.83
N LEU A 121 -2.96 0.92 -3.16
CA LEU A 121 -1.67 1.16 -3.80
C LEU A 121 -0.75 -0.03 -3.56
N GLY A 122 -0.29 -0.68 -4.62
CA GLY A 122 0.68 -1.76 -4.55
C GLY A 122 1.98 -1.36 -5.22
N HIS A 123 3.08 -1.33 -4.46
CA HIS A 123 4.41 -1.02 -4.99
C HIS A 123 5.23 -2.28 -5.22
N SER A 124 5.97 -2.35 -6.33
CA SER A 124 6.90 -3.45 -6.61
C SER A 124 6.17 -4.81 -6.53
N LEU A 125 6.66 -5.78 -5.74
CA LEU A 125 5.96 -7.04 -5.48
C LEU A 125 4.57 -6.86 -4.84
N GLY A 126 4.32 -5.78 -4.09
CA GLY A 126 2.99 -5.45 -3.57
C GLY A 126 1.98 -5.17 -4.69
N GLY A 127 2.44 -4.69 -5.84
CA GLY A 127 1.60 -4.56 -7.03
C GLY A 127 1.30 -5.88 -7.72
N ILE A 128 2.15 -6.90 -7.63
CA ILE A 128 1.79 -8.27 -8.05
C ILE A 128 0.67 -8.80 -7.15
N LEU A 129 0.79 -8.61 -5.83
CA LEU A 129 -0.27 -9.00 -4.89
C LEU A 129 -1.59 -8.29 -5.22
N LEU A 130 -1.54 -6.98 -5.48
CA LEU A 130 -2.71 -6.20 -5.88
C LEU A 130 -3.30 -6.67 -7.21
N ALA A 131 -2.47 -6.94 -8.22
CA ALA A 131 -2.92 -7.44 -9.52
C ALA A 131 -3.72 -8.75 -9.36
N ARG A 132 -3.20 -9.69 -8.56
CA ARG A 132 -3.87 -10.95 -8.27
C ARG A 132 -5.14 -10.77 -7.44
N LEU A 133 -5.17 -9.78 -6.55
CA LEU A 133 -6.37 -9.47 -5.77
C LEU A 133 -7.50 -9.02 -6.70
N ILE A 134 -7.23 -8.06 -7.59
CA ILE A 134 -8.26 -7.42 -8.42
C ILE A 134 -8.73 -8.25 -9.61
N GLU A 135 -8.01 -9.32 -9.97
CA GLU A 135 -8.39 -10.24 -11.04
C GLU A 135 -9.75 -10.91 -10.76
N ASP A 136 -9.95 -11.39 -9.52
CA ASP A 136 -11.14 -12.12 -9.08
C ASP A 136 -11.93 -11.39 -7.97
N LEU A 137 -11.73 -10.07 -7.84
CA LEU A 137 -12.44 -9.27 -6.84
C LEU A 137 -13.81 -8.84 -7.37
N GLU A 138 -14.85 -9.35 -6.72
CA GLU A 138 -16.22 -8.87 -6.90
C GLU A 138 -16.50 -7.78 -5.87
N ILE A 139 -16.58 -6.52 -6.32
CA ILE A 139 -16.85 -5.39 -5.44
C ILE A 139 -17.94 -4.50 -6.04
N ASN A 140 -18.86 -4.05 -5.18
CA ASN A 140 -20.00 -3.19 -5.56
C ASN A 140 -19.76 -1.70 -5.29
N LYS A 141 -18.53 -1.34 -4.92
CA LYS A 141 -18.09 0.02 -4.63
C LYS A 141 -16.99 0.42 -5.60
N PRO A 142 -16.89 1.70 -5.97
CA PRO A 142 -15.75 2.20 -6.74
C PRO A 142 -14.44 1.89 -6.02
N LEU A 143 -13.55 1.19 -6.71
CA LEU A 143 -12.21 0.88 -6.25
C LEU A 143 -11.18 1.40 -7.26
N GLU A 144 -10.22 2.17 -6.79
CA GLU A 144 -9.05 2.57 -7.57
C GLU A 144 -7.85 1.72 -7.15
N ALA A 145 -7.25 1.01 -8.11
CA ALA A 145 -6.07 0.19 -7.90
C ALA A 145 -4.86 0.86 -8.57
N HIS A 146 -3.85 1.23 -7.79
CA HIS A 146 -2.63 1.86 -8.27
C HIS A 146 -1.47 0.89 -8.14
N ILE A 147 -1.04 0.31 -9.26
CA ILE A 147 0.12 -0.57 -9.34
C ILE A 147 1.34 0.27 -9.72
N ILE A 148 2.33 0.33 -8.85
CA ILE A 148 3.45 1.29 -8.93
C ILE A 148 4.78 0.57 -9.03
N ALA A 149 5.52 0.81 -10.12
CA ALA A 149 6.84 0.24 -10.36
C ALA A 149 6.87 -1.29 -10.17
N SER A 150 5.82 -1.99 -10.63
CA SER A 150 5.64 -3.42 -10.36
C SER A 150 5.99 -4.28 -11.55
N PRO A 151 6.68 -5.42 -11.34
CA PRO A 151 6.99 -6.36 -12.42
C PRO A 151 5.75 -7.19 -12.77
N LEU A 152 4.73 -6.58 -13.39
CA LEU A 152 3.45 -7.24 -13.70
C LEU A 152 3.56 -8.42 -14.67
N LYS A 153 4.56 -8.42 -15.56
CA LYS A 153 4.88 -9.59 -16.39
C LYS A 153 5.42 -10.76 -15.56
N GLY A 154 5.67 -10.50 -14.28
CA GLY A 154 6.26 -11.39 -13.34
C GLY A 154 7.78 -11.45 -13.47
N ILE A 155 8.43 -11.95 -12.43
CA ILE A 155 9.88 -12.18 -12.37
C ILE A 155 10.13 -13.58 -11.82
N GLU A 156 11.19 -14.23 -12.29
CA GLU A 156 11.62 -15.48 -11.69
C GLU A 156 12.11 -15.26 -10.24
N PRO A 157 11.78 -16.15 -9.29
CA PRO A 157 11.09 -17.43 -9.47
C PRO A 157 9.56 -17.38 -9.30
N THR A 158 8.95 -16.20 -9.12
CA THR A 158 7.50 -16.05 -8.90
C THR A 158 6.69 -16.68 -10.03
N ASN A 159 7.15 -16.56 -11.27
CA ASN A 159 6.45 -17.12 -12.43
C ASN A 159 6.48 -18.64 -12.43
N SER A 160 7.63 -19.25 -12.16
CA SER A 160 7.80 -20.71 -12.20
C SER A 160 7.28 -21.44 -10.97
N LEU A 161 7.44 -20.87 -9.77
CA LEU A 161 7.03 -21.53 -8.52
C LEU A 161 5.56 -21.28 -8.16
N CYS A 162 5.02 -20.12 -8.54
CA CYS A 162 3.67 -19.72 -8.16
C CYS A 162 2.68 -19.69 -9.33
N ASP A 163 3.10 -20.12 -10.52
CA ASP A 163 2.30 -20.11 -11.76
C ASP A 163 1.61 -18.76 -11.99
N TYR A 164 2.32 -17.67 -11.66
CA TYR A 164 1.76 -16.34 -11.76
C TYR A 164 1.62 -15.93 -13.22
N GLN A 165 0.43 -15.44 -13.57
CA GLN A 165 0.15 -14.75 -14.81
C GLN A 165 -0.44 -13.37 -14.50
N PRO A 166 -0.12 -12.33 -15.30
CA PRO A 166 -0.79 -11.04 -15.17
C PRO A 166 -2.29 -11.17 -15.45
N PRO A 167 -3.14 -10.37 -14.79
CA PRO A 167 -4.56 -10.30 -15.11
C PRO A 167 -4.77 -9.90 -16.56
N VAL A 168 -5.74 -10.51 -17.24
CA VAL A 168 -6.10 -10.14 -18.62
C VAL A 168 -7.03 -8.94 -18.66
N LYS A 169 -7.91 -8.81 -17.66
CA LYS A 169 -8.90 -7.74 -17.54
C LYS A 169 -9.23 -7.47 -16.07
N VAL A 170 -9.81 -6.31 -15.79
CA VAL A 170 -10.34 -5.96 -14.47
C VAL A 170 -11.86 -5.77 -14.51
N SER A 171 -12.52 -5.97 -13.37
CA SER A 171 -13.96 -5.74 -13.20
C SER A 171 -14.34 -4.27 -13.42
N ASN A 172 -15.55 -4.00 -13.91
CA ASN A 172 -16.01 -2.65 -14.28
C ASN A 172 -16.07 -1.66 -13.09
N ASN A 173 -16.16 -2.14 -11.86
CA ASN A 173 -16.15 -1.29 -10.66
C ASN A 173 -14.72 -0.98 -10.16
N ILE A 174 -13.71 -1.52 -10.84
CA ILE A 174 -12.30 -1.32 -10.53
C ILE A 174 -11.68 -0.48 -11.65
N VAL A 175 -11.11 0.67 -11.28
CA VAL A 175 -10.26 1.45 -12.19
C VAL A 175 -8.82 1.10 -11.87
N LEU A 176 -8.14 0.41 -12.79
CA LEU A 176 -6.74 0.05 -12.65
C LEU A 176 -5.84 1.12 -13.26
N TYR A 177 -4.87 1.59 -12.50
CA TYR A 177 -3.78 2.45 -12.93
C TYR A 177 -2.45 1.73 -12.83
N GLU A 178 -1.68 1.73 -13.91
CA GLU A 178 -0.34 1.18 -13.99
C GLU A 178 0.68 2.32 -14.12
N TRP A 179 1.45 2.54 -13.05
CA TRP A 179 2.46 3.59 -12.94
C TRP A 179 3.83 2.99 -13.18
N ARG A 180 4.29 3.05 -14.43
CA ARG A 180 5.51 2.36 -14.87
C ARG A 180 6.71 3.30 -14.78
N THR A 181 7.72 2.94 -14.00
CA THR A 181 9.04 3.64 -14.02
C THR A 181 9.72 3.41 -15.36
N GLN A 182 10.66 4.26 -15.76
CA GLN A 182 11.50 3.95 -16.92
C GLN A 182 12.51 2.86 -16.53
N LYS A 183 12.51 1.72 -17.24
CA LYS A 183 13.34 0.56 -16.92
C LYS A 183 14.82 0.92 -16.72
N ASN A 184 15.38 1.77 -17.57
CA ASN A 184 16.78 2.22 -17.50
C ASN A 184 17.09 3.08 -16.27
N LEU A 185 16.08 3.69 -15.65
CA LEU A 185 16.22 4.49 -14.42
C LEU A 185 15.82 3.72 -13.16
N ASP A 186 15.05 2.66 -13.31
CA ASP A 186 14.62 1.78 -12.23
C ASP A 186 15.77 0.87 -11.77
N GLY A 187 16.25 1.09 -10.54
CA GLY A 187 17.37 0.35 -9.99
C GLY A 187 17.13 -1.16 -9.80
N ILE A 188 15.87 -1.60 -9.79
CA ILE A 188 15.51 -3.02 -9.69
C ILE A 188 15.45 -3.65 -11.08
N PHE A 189 14.94 -2.92 -12.08
CA PHE A 189 14.68 -3.48 -13.42
C PHE A 189 15.75 -3.17 -14.46
N MET A 190 16.65 -2.22 -14.22
CA MET A 190 17.61 -1.75 -15.23
C MET A 190 18.48 -2.87 -15.80
N ALA A 191 18.84 -3.85 -14.98
CA ALA A 191 19.68 -4.98 -15.37
C ALA A 191 18.94 -6.12 -16.07
N LEU A 192 17.59 -6.12 -16.09
CA LEU A 192 16.82 -7.17 -16.74
C LEU A 192 16.92 -7.08 -18.27
N PRO A 193 16.83 -8.19 -19.01
CA PRO A 193 16.86 -8.14 -20.48
C PRO A 193 15.57 -7.57 -21.10
N TYR A 194 14.50 -7.41 -20.32
CA TYR A 194 13.21 -6.86 -20.72
C TYR A 194 12.64 -5.93 -19.65
N ASP A 195 11.63 -5.11 -19.97
CA ASP A 195 10.88 -4.32 -18.98
C ASP A 195 9.77 -5.19 -18.37
N PRO A 196 9.89 -5.61 -17.10
CA PRO A 196 8.92 -6.53 -16.50
C PRO A 196 7.59 -5.84 -16.18
N GLN A 197 7.49 -4.53 -16.35
CA GLN A 197 6.27 -3.75 -16.12
C GLN A 197 5.32 -3.75 -17.32
N ILE A 198 5.79 -4.18 -18.50
CA ILE A 198 5.00 -4.12 -19.74
C ILE A 198 4.13 -5.37 -19.86
N VAL A 199 2.84 -5.17 -19.63
CA VAL A 199 1.74 -6.11 -19.87
C VAL A 199 0.59 -5.39 -20.58
N GLU A 200 -0.36 -6.16 -21.12
CA GLU A 200 -1.62 -5.66 -21.66
C GLU A 200 -2.74 -6.17 -20.75
N ILE A 201 -3.44 -5.24 -20.09
CA ILE A 201 -4.59 -5.53 -19.23
C ILE A 201 -5.76 -4.70 -19.76
N GLU A 202 -6.85 -5.35 -20.13
CA GLU A 202 -8.05 -4.64 -20.59
C GLU A 202 -8.60 -3.75 -19.47
N ASN A 203 -9.03 -2.55 -19.84
CA ASN A 203 -9.56 -1.53 -18.93
C ASN A 203 -8.56 -1.01 -17.89
N SER A 204 -7.25 -0.99 -18.21
CA SER A 204 -6.23 -0.33 -17.40
C SER A 204 -5.78 1.03 -17.99
N ASN A 205 -5.40 1.95 -17.10
CA ASN A 205 -4.81 3.24 -17.42
C ASN A 205 -3.30 3.19 -17.20
N VAL A 206 -2.53 3.21 -18.29
CA VAL A 206 -1.06 3.11 -18.22
C VAL A 206 -0.41 4.48 -18.30
N THR A 207 0.43 4.80 -17.32
CA THR A 207 1.27 6.01 -17.32
C THR A 207 2.74 5.64 -17.19
N ARG A 208 3.57 6.14 -18.13
CA ARG A 208 5.03 6.09 -18.00
C ARG A 208 5.50 7.31 -17.21
N LEU A 209 6.25 7.07 -16.14
CA LEU A 209 6.73 8.12 -15.24
C LEU A 209 7.84 8.96 -15.89
N PRO A 210 7.95 10.26 -15.54
CA PRO A 210 9.03 11.11 -16.02
C PRO A 210 10.40 10.64 -15.52
N GLU A 211 11.48 11.15 -16.10
CA GLU A 211 12.84 10.79 -15.67
C GLU A 211 13.21 11.35 -14.30
N LYS A 212 12.59 12.48 -13.92
CA LYS A 212 12.91 13.23 -12.71
C LYS A 212 11.67 13.58 -11.90
N TYR A 213 11.88 13.69 -10.59
CA TYR A 213 10.91 14.19 -9.62
C TYR A 213 11.67 14.99 -8.55
N LYS A 214 11.27 16.25 -8.32
CA LYS A 214 11.94 17.19 -7.40
C LYS A 214 13.47 17.21 -7.63
N GLU A 215 13.88 17.43 -8.89
CA GLU A 215 15.28 17.41 -9.38
C GLU A 215 16.07 16.09 -9.25
N ASN A 216 15.48 15.04 -8.67
CA ASN A 216 16.12 13.75 -8.47
C ASN A 216 15.71 12.74 -9.55
N LYS A 217 16.55 11.74 -9.81
CA LYS A 217 16.19 10.59 -10.68
C LYS A 217 14.97 9.90 -10.11
N LEU A 218 13.91 9.78 -10.89
CA LEU A 218 12.69 9.06 -10.51
C LEU A 218 12.88 7.55 -10.73
N GLY A 219 13.48 6.90 -9.74
CA GLY A 219 13.68 5.45 -9.71
C GLY A 219 12.58 4.69 -8.95
N HIS A 220 12.85 3.40 -8.71
CA HIS A 220 11.91 2.44 -8.14
C HIS A 220 11.16 2.93 -6.90
N ASN A 221 11.85 3.41 -5.87
CA ASN A 221 11.22 3.79 -4.59
C ASN A 221 10.56 5.18 -4.65
N TRP A 222 11.17 6.12 -5.36
CA TRP A 222 10.64 7.49 -5.49
C TRP A 222 9.37 7.57 -6.34
N SER A 223 9.09 6.51 -7.12
CA SER A 223 7.86 6.39 -7.91
C SER A 223 6.59 6.54 -7.06
N ILE A 224 6.59 6.00 -5.84
CA ILE A 224 5.42 6.06 -4.93
C ILE A 224 5.11 7.52 -4.58
N SER A 225 6.12 8.30 -4.19
CA SER A 225 5.95 9.72 -3.87
C SER A 225 5.45 10.53 -5.06
N TRP A 226 5.94 10.27 -6.26
CA TRP A 226 5.44 10.94 -7.47
C TRP A 226 3.98 10.60 -7.75
N VAL A 227 3.60 9.33 -7.63
CA VAL A 227 2.22 8.88 -7.87
C VAL A 227 1.28 9.48 -6.85
N VAL A 228 1.64 9.47 -5.57
CA VAL A 228 0.79 10.04 -4.52
C VAL A 228 0.58 11.53 -4.73
N ASP A 229 1.63 12.30 -5.05
CA ASP A 229 1.45 13.72 -5.42
C ASP A 229 0.46 13.88 -6.59
N LYS A 230 0.47 12.98 -7.58
CA LYS A 230 -0.40 13.05 -8.76
C LYS A 230 -1.87 12.70 -8.52
N ILE A 231 -2.17 11.89 -7.52
CA ILE A 231 -3.54 11.44 -7.21
C ILE A 231 -4.14 12.20 -6.03
N SER A 232 -3.32 12.97 -5.31
CA SER A 232 -3.73 13.90 -4.25
C SER A 232 -3.89 15.35 -4.76
N ASP A 233 -3.45 15.64 -5.99
CA ASP A 233 -3.65 16.92 -6.72
C ASP A 233 -5.13 17.10 -7.14
#